data_AF-V9L978-F1
#
_entry.id   AF-V9L978-F1
#
_cell.length_a   1.000
_cell.length_b   1.000
_cell.length_c   1.000
_cell.angle_alpha   90.00
_cell.angle_beta   90.00
_cell.angle_gamma   90.00
#
_symmetry.space_group_name_H-M   'P 1'
#
loop_
_entity.id
_entity.type
_entity.pdbx_description
1 polymer ?
#
loop_
_entity_poly.entity_id
_entity_poly.type
_entity_poly.pdbx_seq_one_letter_code
_entity_poly.pdbx_strand_id
1 'polypeptide(L)'
;WELQDYIQEIQKTGLIYQRLHILSLGDNVLILNLSKTIRHLEKSLQGNWVPLIDVSACRGVPTLADTSVIEQVKTQIEFILAHLKSLAVDRGTCDSKSVTTSEMFSSEWNLCTVFGFLLGFPASYWFDFAESFENCLSMIELRVFSVSAVCSRISKDLKHRMYSFSVPETIYLDLQHCVETWKKDLQFNFNKQSVFSELSISTEIVSLPAVAL
;
A
#
# COMPACT_ATOMS: atom_id res chain seq x y z
N TRP A 1 0.21 15.86 -16.06
CA TRP A 1 -0.38 16.09 -17.39
C TRP A 1 -0.50 14.74 -18.09
N GLU A 2 0.60 14.08 -18.47
CA GLU A 2 0.55 12.74 -19.08
C GLU A 2 -0.21 11.67 -18.25
N LEU A 3 -0.01 11.64 -16.93
CA LEU A 3 -0.69 10.67 -16.06
C LEU A 3 -2.22 10.88 -15.98
N GLN A 4 -2.68 12.13 -16.01
CA GLN A 4 -4.12 12.43 -15.99
C GLN A 4 -4.77 11.98 -17.29
N ASP A 5 -4.13 12.29 -18.42
CA ASP A 5 -4.59 11.89 -19.74
C ASP A 5 -4.65 10.37 -19.86
N TYR A 6 -3.60 9.66 -19.40
CA TYR A 6 -3.58 8.20 -19.34
C TYR A 6 -4.74 7.60 -18.54
N ILE A 7 -5.03 8.14 -17.35
CA ILE A 7 -6.14 7.64 -16.52
C ILE A 7 -7.48 7.93 -17.17
N GLN A 8 -7.65 9.09 -17.81
CA GLN A 8 -8.86 9.41 -18.55
C GLN A 8 -9.07 8.44 -19.72
N GLU A 9 -8.01 8.08 -20.45
CA GLU A 9 -8.07 7.04 -21.49
C GLU A 9 -8.46 5.67 -20.92
N ILE A 10 -7.91 5.27 -19.77
CA ILE A 10 -8.34 4.03 -19.09
C ILE A 10 -9.82 4.09 -18.73
N GLN A 11 -10.33 5.21 -18.21
CA GLN A 11 -11.75 5.35 -17.89
C GLN A 11 -12.65 5.23 -19.13
N LYS A 12 -12.19 5.70 -20.30
CA LYS A 12 -12.91 5.54 -21.58
C LYS A 12 -13.05 4.08 -22.01
N THR A 13 -12.15 3.18 -21.58
CA THR A 13 -12.24 1.73 -21.86
C THR A 13 -13.39 1.02 -21.13
N GLY A 14 -14.05 1.72 -20.18
CA GLY A 14 -15.06 1.15 -19.31
C GLY A 14 -14.51 0.12 -18.32
N LEU A 15 -13.19 0.03 -18.12
CA LEU A 15 -12.62 -0.84 -17.08
C LEU A 15 -12.79 -0.25 -15.67
N ILE A 16 -12.81 1.07 -15.56
CA ILE A 16 -12.86 1.80 -14.29
C ILE A 16 -14.04 2.77 -14.32
N TYR A 17 -15.06 2.46 -13.53
CA TYR A 17 -16.25 3.30 -13.36
C TYR A 17 -16.20 4.19 -12.11
N GLN A 18 -15.22 3.96 -11.24
CA GLN A 18 -15.11 4.73 -10.00
C GLN A 18 -14.27 5.99 -10.21
N ARG A 19 -14.57 7.01 -9.40
CA ARG A 19 -13.77 8.23 -9.33
C ARG A 19 -12.36 7.89 -8.82
N LEU A 20 -11.36 8.22 -9.64
CA LEU A 20 -9.95 8.11 -9.28
C LEU A 20 -9.40 9.47 -8.87
N HIS A 21 -8.47 9.44 -7.92
CA HIS A 21 -7.76 10.60 -7.42
C HIS A 21 -6.26 10.34 -7.52
N ILE A 22 -5.51 11.31 -8.03
CA ILE A 22 -4.06 11.29 -8.06
C ILE A 22 -3.57 12.09 -6.85
N LEU A 23 -2.94 11.40 -5.91
CA LEU A 23 -2.30 12.00 -4.76
C LEU A 23 -0.79 12.07 -5.00
N SER A 24 -0.23 13.27 -4.99
CA SER A 24 1.23 13.47 -5.03
C SER A 24 1.77 13.55 -3.61
N LEU A 25 2.82 12.76 -3.33
CA LEU A 25 3.54 12.65 -2.05
C LEU A 25 5.04 12.88 -2.32
N GLY A 26 5.46 14.15 -2.27
CA GLY A 26 6.80 14.54 -2.74
C GLY A 26 6.95 14.20 -4.22
N ASP A 27 8.01 13.49 -4.59
CA ASP A 27 8.27 13.05 -5.97
C ASP A 27 7.48 11.80 -6.39
N ASN A 28 6.64 11.25 -5.49
CA ASN A 28 5.87 10.04 -5.75
C ASN A 28 4.40 10.34 -6.01
N VAL A 29 3.74 9.43 -6.72
CA VAL A 29 2.33 9.58 -7.09
C VAL A 29 1.55 8.30 -6.83
N LEU A 30 0.38 8.43 -6.18
CA LEU A 30 -0.57 7.36 -5.93
C LEU A 30 -1.88 7.61 -6.66
N ILE A 31 -2.38 6.59 -7.36
CA ILE A 31 -3.72 6.60 -7.95
C ILE A 31 -4.66 5.87 -6.99
N LEU A 32 -5.60 6.60 -6.43
CA LEU A 32 -6.48 6.15 -5.36
C LEU A 32 -7.93 6.12 -5.82
N ASN A 33 -8.68 5.13 -5.34
CA ASN A 33 -10.12 5.25 -5.27
C ASN A 33 -10.45 5.94 -3.93
N LEU A 34 -10.77 7.24 -3.99
CA LEU A 34 -10.86 8.11 -2.81
C LEU A 34 -11.75 7.52 -1.72
N SER A 35 -12.97 7.08 -2.06
CA SER A 35 -13.92 6.51 -1.09
C SER A 35 -13.42 5.18 -0.49
N LYS A 36 -12.79 4.32 -1.30
CA LYS A 36 -12.23 3.05 -0.79
C LYS A 36 -11.04 3.30 0.12
N THR A 37 -10.16 4.24 -0.23
CA THR A 37 -8.97 4.58 0.57
C THR A 37 -9.36 5.23 1.89
N ILE A 38 -10.31 6.17 1.90
CA ILE A 38 -10.84 6.77 3.15
C ILE A 38 -11.35 5.66 4.09
N ARG A 39 -12.21 4.77 3.59
CA ARG A 39 -12.76 3.67 4.40
C ARG A 39 -11.68 2.71 4.88
N HIS A 40 -10.64 2.47 4.08
CA HIS A 40 -9.50 1.64 4.46
C HIS A 40 -8.75 2.26 5.65
N LEU A 41 -8.36 3.52 5.54
CA LEU A 41 -7.64 4.22 6.61
C LEU A 41 -8.47 4.37 7.89
N GLU A 42 -9.78 4.63 7.77
CA GLU A 42 -10.69 4.63 8.92
C GLU A 42 -10.70 3.29 9.66
N LYS A 43 -10.80 2.19 8.93
CA LYS A 43 -10.77 0.85 9.53
C LYS A 43 -9.44 0.54 10.20
N SER A 44 -8.32 0.99 9.62
CA SER A 44 -7.00 0.81 10.22
C SER A 44 -6.89 1.58 11.54
N LEU A 45 -7.37 2.82 11.60
CA LEU A 45 -7.35 3.64 12.82
C LEU A 45 -8.37 3.16 13.88
N GLN A 46 -9.46 2.51 13.49
CA GLN A 46 -10.51 2.00 14.39
C GLN A 46 -10.21 0.64 15.03
N GLY A 47 -9.03 0.05 14.79
CA GLY A 47 -8.60 -1.19 15.45
C GLY A 47 -8.06 -2.28 14.53
N ASN A 48 -8.11 -2.10 13.20
CA ASN A 48 -7.44 -3.00 12.25
C ASN A 48 -6.06 -2.46 11.86
N TRP A 49 -5.30 -1.99 12.84
CA TRP A 49 -3.97 -1.46 12.62
C TRP A 49 -3.04 -2.56 12.10
N VAL A 50 -2.30 -2.27 11.04
CA VAL A 50 -1.31 -3.22 10.52
C VAL A 50 0.01 -3.06 11.29
N PRO A 51 0.67 -4.17 11.65
CA PRO A 51 1.93 -4.13 12.37
C PRO A 51 2.99 -3.33 11.59
N LEU A 52 3.76 -2.54 12.36
CA LEU A 52 4.94 -1.84 11.88
C LEU A 52 6.17 -2.68 12.20
N ILE A 53 7.05 -2.83 11.21
CA ILE A 53 8.29 -3.57 11.32
C ILE A 53 9.43 -2.55 11.31
N ASP A 54 10.08 -2.37 12.45
CA ASP A 54 11.26 -1.51 12.57
C ASP A 54 12.47 -2.22 11.97
N VAL A 55 13.00 -1.62 10.90
CA VAL A 55 14.14 -2.09 10.12
C VAL A 55 15.30 -1.09 10.15
N SER A 56 15.32 -0.18 11.12
CA SER A 56 16.36 0.86 11.24
C SER A 56 17.76 0.25 11.26
N ALA A 57 18.73 0.89 10.57
CA ALA A 57 20.10 0.37 10.42
C ALA A 57 20.84 0.14 11.75
N CYS A 58 20.51 0.91 12.79
CA CYS A 58 21.08 0.74 14.13
C CYS A 58 20.66 -0.60 14.79
N ARG A 59 19.65 -1.28 14.24
CA ARG A 59 19.25 -2.62 14.66
C ARG A 59 20.10 -3.69 13.98
N GLY A 60 20.45 -4.74 14.73
CA GLY A 60 21.08 -5.94 14.16
C GLY A 60 20.08 -6.90 13.48
N VAL A 61 18.79 -6.80 13.81
CA VAL A 61 17.70 -7.63 13.28
C VAL A 61 16.38 -6.84 13.25
N PRO A 62 15.46 -7.14 12.32
CA PRO A 62 14.17 -6.47 12.27
C PRO A 62 13.24 -6.93 13.39
N THR A 63 12.46 -6.01 13.95
CA THR A 63 11.51 -6.29 15.03
C THR A 63 10.20 -5.55 14.81
N LEU A 64 9.17 -5.84 15.62
CA LEU A 64 8.00 -4.97 15.69
C LEU A 64 8.41 -3.60 16.26
N ALA A 65 7.78 -2.54 15.74
CA ALA A 65 8.04 -1.18 16.19
C ALA A 65 7.41 -0.90 17.56
N ASP A 66 8.03 0.02 18.30
CA ASP A 66 7.56 0.42 19.63
C ASP A 66 6.27 1.27 19.57
N THR A 67 5.56 1.33 20.69
CA THR A 67 4.29 2.09 20.80
C THR A 67 4.45 3.56 20.41
N SER A 68 5.57 4.21 20.73
CA SER A 68 5.81 5.61 20.37
C SER A 68 5.83 5.81 18.86
N VAL A 69 6.50 4.91 18.12
CA VAL A 69 6.55 4.91 16.66
C VAL A 69 5.15 4.66 16.09
N ILE A 70 4.42 3.70 16.65
CA ILE A 70 3.04 3.40 16.22
C ILE A 70 2.14 4.64 16.36
N GLU A 71 2.19 5.35 17.49
CA GLU A 71 1.39 6.56 17.69
C GLU A 71 1.80 7.70 16.74
N GLN A 72 3.10 7.88 16.50
CA GLN A 72 3.59 8.85 15.52
C GLN A 72 3.03 8.56 14.11
N VAL A 73 3.12 7.31 13.66
CA VAL A 73 2.61 6.91 12.35
C VAL A 73 1.08 7.03 12.30
N LYS A 74 0.35 6.71 13.38
CA LYS A 74 -1.10 6.96 13.45
C LYS A 74 -1.44 8.42 13.20
N THR A 75 -0.74 9.35 13.84
CA THR A 75 -0.95 10.80 13.60
C THR A 75 -0.71 11.17 12.14
N GLN A 76 0.31 10.60 11.48
CA GLN A 76 0.55 10.80 10.05
C GLN A 76 -0.62 10.26 9.20
N ILE A 77 -1.10 9.05 9.50
CA ILE A 77 -2.25 8.45 8.80
C ILE A 77 -3.55 9.25 9.03
N GLU A 78 -3.75 9.79 10.23
CA GLU A 78 -4.88 10.69 10.54
C GLU A 78 -4.84 11.97 9.72
N PHE A 79 -3.65 12.58 9.56
CA PHE A 79 -3.48 13.77 8.73
C PHE A 79 -3.81 13.49 7.25
N ILE A 80 -3.31 12.37 6.72
CA ILE A 80 -3.63 11.92 5.36
C ILE A 80 -5.14 11.69 5.22
N LEU A 81 -5.75 11.00 6.18
CA LEU A 81 -7.19 10.74 6.17
C LEU A 81 -8.01 12.03 6.20
N ALA A 82 -7.64 13.01 7.02
CA ALA A 82 -8.30 14.30 7.09
C ALA A 82 -8.26 15.04 5.76
N HIS A 83 -7.10 15.05 5.09
CA HIS A 83 -6.95 15.61 3.75
C HIS A 83 -7.79 14.88 2.72
N LEU A 84 -7.80 13.55 2.71
CA LEU A 84 -8.63 12.80 1.76
C LEU A 84 -10.13 13.06 1.99
N LYS A 85 -10.56 13.25 3.24
CA LYS A 85 -11.94 13.60 3.59
C LYS A 85 -12.33 14.99 3.13
N SER A 86 -11.48 16.01 3.27
CA SER A 86 -11.79 17.36 2.77
C SER A 86 -12.04 17.37 1.26
N LEU A 87 -11.22 16.60 0.51
CA LEU A 87 -11.40 16.42 -0.93
C LEU A 87 -12.72 15.73 -1.32
N ALA A 88 -13.26 14.88 -0.43
CA ALA A 88 -14.53 14.20 -0.66
C ALA A 88 -15.73 15.14 -0.38
N VAL A 89 -15.64 16.01 0.63
CA VAL A 89 -16.71 16.96 1.02
C VAL A 89 -16.83 18.10 0.01
N ASP A 90 -15.71 18.69 -0.41
CA ASP A 90 -15.70 19.87 -1.30
C ASP A 90 -16.27 19.58 -2.70
N ARG A 91 -16.49 18.31 -3.05
CA ARG A 91 -16.71 17.89 -4.43
C ARG A 91 -18.00 17.11 -4.64
N GLY A 92 -18.99 17.32 -3.77
CA GLY A 92 -20.34 16.73 -3.82
C GLY A 92 -21.17 17.04 -5.09
N THR A 93 -20.62 17.76 -6.07
CA THR A 93 -21.30 18.19 -7.30
C THR A 93 -20.45 18.07 -8.58
N CYS A 94 -19.21 17.57 -8.51
CA CYS A 94 -18.34 17.49 -9.69
C CYS A 94 -18.56 16.19 -10.48
N ASP A 95 -18.53 16.32 -11.80
CA ASP A 95 -18.78 15.26 -12.78
C ASP A 95 -18.07 13.93 -12.45
N SER A 96 -18.87 12.85 -12.40
CA SER A 96 -18.49 11.52 -11.87
C SER A 96 -17.29 10.84 -12.55
N LYS A 97 -16.84 11.41 -13.68
CA LYS A 97 -15.74 10.89 -14.52
C LYS A 97 -14.45 11.71 -14.45
N SER A 98 -14.42 12.83 -13.74
CA SER A 98 -13.21 13.66 -13.68
C SER A 98 -12.15 13.07 -12.73
N VAL A 99 -10.95 12.83 -13.25
CA VAL A 99 -9.75 12.50 -12.45
C VAL A 99 -9.36 13.75 -11.68
N THR A 100 -9.30 13.65 -10.34
CA THR A 100 -8.89 14.76 -9.49
C THR A 100 -7.45 14.61 -9.04
N THR A 101 -6.82 15.73 -8.65
CA THR A 101 -5.45 15.73 -8.15
C THR A 101 -5.37 16.51 -6.83
N SER A 102 -4.45 16.09 -5.97
CA SER A 102 -4.02 16.86 -4.82
C SER A 102 -2.56 16.52 -4.50
N GLU A 103 -1.97 17.33 -3.64
CA GLU A 103 -0.61 17.17 -3.17
C GLU A 103 -0.62 17.31 -1.66
N MET A 104 0.15 16.45 -0.99
CA MET A 104 0.52 16.63 0.41
C MET A 104 1.91 16.07 0.60
N PHE A 105 2.74 16.73 1.40
CA PHE A 105 4.04 16.20 1.75
C PHE A 105 4.54 16.84 3.03
N SER A 106 5.24 16.05 3.84
CA SER A 106 6.09 16.54 4.91
C SER A 106 7.42 15.83 4.81
N SER A 107 8.51 16.58 4.97
CA SER A 107 9.87 16.03 5.03
C SER A 107 10.06 15.08 6.21
N GLU A 108 9.13 15.08 7.17
CA GLU A 108 9.17 14.22 8.36
C GLU A 108 8.47 12.86 8.15
N TRP A 109 7.96 12.58 6.96
CA TRP A 109 7.22 11.34 6.70
C TRP A 109 8.12 10.25 6.16
N ASN A 110 8.09 9.09 6.83
CA ASN A 110 8.63 7.86 6.24
C ASN A 110 7.68 7.41 5.13
N LEU A 111 8.02 7.75 3.88
CA LEU A 111 7.18 7.42 2.73
C LEU A 111 7.00 5.90 2.60
N CYS A 112 8.04 5.08 2.80
CA CYS A 112 7.91 3.62 2.77
C CYS A 112 6.79 3.14 3.69
N THR A 113 6.76 3.65 4.93
CA THR A 113 5.69 3.35 5.89
C THR A 113 4.32 3.78 5.37
N VAL A 114 4.18 5.03 4.93
CA VAL A 114 2.94 5.61 4.43
C VAL A 114 2.40 4.83 3.23
N PHE A 115 3.26 4.47 2.28
CA PHE A 115 2.91 3.67 1.12
C PHE A 115 2.40 2.28 1.52
N GLY A 116 3.00 1.63 2.51
CA GLY A 116 2.50 0.34 2.99
C GLY A 116 1.05 0.40 3.51
N PHE A 117 0.68 1.49 4.20
CA PHE A 117 -0.71 1.71 4.60
C PHE A 117 -1.62 2.00 3.41
N LEU A 118 -1.22 2.91 2.52
CA LEU A 118 -2.05 3.34 1.39
C LEU A 118 -2.27 2.25 0.34
N LEU A 119 -1.29 1.36 0.17
CA LEU A 119 -1.38 0.18 -0.70
C LEU A 119 -2.11 -0.99 -0.04
N GLY A 120 -2.35 -0.92 1.28
CA GLY A 120 -3.07 -1.93 2.04
C GLY A 120 -2.27 -3.22 2.23
N PHE A 121 -0.96 -3.12 2.45
CA PHE A 121 -0.14 -4.28 2.83
C PHE A 121 -0.49 -4.77 4.24
N PRO A 122 -0.30 -6.07 4.54
CA PRO A 122 -0.63 -6.64 5.85
C PRO A 122 0.33 -6.22 6.97
N ALA A 123 1.46 -5.61 6.62
CA ALA A 123 2.45 -5.03 7.51
C ALA A 123 3.18 -3.91 6.75
N SER A 124 3.78 -2.96 7.46
CA SER A 124 4.56 -1.88 6.84
C SER A 124 5.93 -1.76 7.48
N TYR A 125 6.96 -1.52 6.65
CA TYR A 125 8.29 -1.23 7.17
C TYR A 125 8.35 0.19 7.70
N TRP A 126 9.12 0.36 8.76
CA TRP A 126 9.47 1.65 9.33
C TRP A 126 10.96 1.69 9.63
N PHE A 127 11.56 2.83 9.39
CA PHE A 127 12.92 3.14 9.79
C PHE A 127 13.02 4.62 10.15
N ASP A 128 13.94 4.95 11.04
CA ASP A 128 14.22 6.35 11.35
C ASP A 128 15.06 6.97 10.22
N PHE A 129 14.39 7.61 9.26
CA PHE A 129 15.06 8.30 8.15
C PHE A 129 15.80 9.57 8.60
N ALA A 130 15.56 10.07 9.82
CA ALA A 130 16.35 11.16 10.39
C ALA A 130 17.74 10.67 10.85
N GLU A 131 17.85 9.40 11.25
CA GLU A 131 19.13 8.76 11.56
C GLU A 131 19.84 8.25 10.30
N SER A 132 19.15 7.48 9.45
CA SER A 132 19.76 6.85 8.27
C SER A 132 18.73 6.39 7.23
N PHE A 133 19.12 6.36 5.96
CA PHE A 133 18.37 5.70 4.88
C PHE A 133 18.72 4.21 4.72
N GLU A 134 19.69 3.70 5.48
CA GLU A 134 20.05 2.29 5.50
C GLU A 134 19.06 1.47 6.34
N ASN A 135 19.04 0.16 6.13
CA ASN A 135 18.20 -0.77 6.89
C ASN A 135 18.96 -2.03 7.30
N CYS A 136 18.43 -2.73 8.30
CA CYS A 136 19.04 -3.94 8.85
C CYS A 136 18.73 -5.23 8.06
N LEU A 137 18.18 -5.14 6.84
CA LEU A 137 17.68 -6.31 6.10
C LEU A 137 18.75 -7.02 5.26
N SER A 138 19.98 -6.52 5.24
CA SER A 138 21.08 -7.18 4.52
C SER A 138 21.28 -8.60 5.03
N MET A 139 21.21 -9.57 4.11
CA MET A 139 21.33 -11.00 4.38
C MET A 139 20.29 -11.59 5.35
N ILE A 140 19.27 -10.81 5.73
CA ILE A 140 18.12 -11.32 6.48
C ILE A 140 17.22 -12.11 5.51
N GLU A 141 16.73 -13.27 5.96
CA GLU A 141 15.72 -14.02 5.23
C GLU A 141 14.40 -13.24 5.20
N LEU A 142 13.93 -12.98 3.99
CA LEU A 142 12.67 -12.31 3.71
C LEU A 142 11.70 -13.29 3.07
N ARG A 143 10.53 -13.43 3.69
CA ARG A 143 9.40 -14.11 3.07
C ARG A 143 8.70 -13.15 2.13
N VAL A 144 8.86 -13.40 0.83
CA VAL A 144 8.21 -12.64 -0.23
C VAL A 144 6.85 -13.25 -0.52
N PHE A 145 5.84 -12.39 -0.66
CA PHE A 145 4.51 -12.73 -1.13
C PHE A 145 4.28 -12.08 -2.48
N SER A 146 4.00 -12.92 -3.48
CA SER A 146 3.67 -12.46 -4.83
C SER A 146 2.22 -12.82 -5.15
N VAL A 147 1.42 -11.80 -5.45
CA VAL A 147 0.04 -11.96 -5.93
C VAL A 147 0.02 -11.70 -7.41
N SER A 148 -0.50 -12.64 -8.18
CA SER A 148 -0.66 -12.49 -9.61
C SER A 148 -2.04 -12.96 -10.07
N ALA A 149 -2.55 -12.37 -11.15
CA ALA A 149 -3.80 -12.76 -11.78
C ALA A 149 -3.76 -12.49 -13.28
N VAL A 150 -4.64 -13.13 -14.04
CA VAL A 150 -4.74 -12.97 -15.49
C VAL A 150 -5.79 -11.90 -15.80
N CYS A 151 -5.50 -11.03 -16.77
CA CYS A 151 -6.47 -10.09 -17.30
C CYS A 151 -6.74 -10.40 -18.76
N SER A 152 -7.80 -11.17 -19.03
CA SER A 152 -8.14 -11.63 -20.39
C SER A 152 -8.39 -10.50 -21.39
N ARG A 153 -8.70 -9.29 -20.91
CA ARG A 153 -8.84 -8.07 -21.72
C ARG A 153 -7.52 -7.44 -22.15
N ILE A 154 -6.42 -7.73 -21.47
CA ILE A 154 -5.07 -7.23 -21.78
C ILE A 154 -4.28 -8.31 -22.52
N SER A 155 -4.22 -9.51 -21.96
CA SER A 155 -3.56 -10.67 -22.56
C SER A 155 -4.19 -11.96 -22.03
N LYS A 156 -4.43 -12.92 -22.91
CA LYS A 156 -5.11 -14.19 -22.55
C LYS A 156 -4.25 -15.09 -21.67
N ASP A 157 -2.93 -14.99 -21.78
CA ASP A 157 -2.01 -15.96 -21.16
C ASP A 157 -1.00 -15.30 -20.20
N LEU A 158 -0.99 -13.96 -20.09
CA LEU A 158 -0.04 -13.27 -19.22
C LEU A 158 -0.62 -13.09 -17.81
N LYS A 159 0.04 -13.75 -16.86
CA LYS A 159 -0.22 -13.55 -15.44
C LYS A 159 0.50 -12.28 -14.97
N HIS A 160 -0.28 -11.25 -14.63
CA HIS A 160 0.24 -9.99 -14.14
C HIS A 160 0.44 -10.03 -12.64
N ARG A 161 1.63 -9.65 -12.17
CA ARG A 161 1.90 -9.47 -10.73
C ARG A 161 1.28 -8.16 -10.26
N MET A 162 0.34 -8.25 -9.34
CA MET A 162 -0.42 -7.12 -8.80
C MET A 162 0.18 -6.61 -7.50
N TYR A 163 0.62 -7.53 -6.63
CA TYR A 163 1.27 -7.21 -5.36
C TYR A 163 2.56 -8.00 -5.25
N SER A 164 3.56 -7.36 -4.68
CA SER A 164 4.81 -7.97 -4.26
C SER A 164 5.25 -7.25 -2.99
N PHE A 165 5.29 -7.97 -1.88
CA PHE A 165 5.79 -7.43 -0.61
C PHE A 165 6.55 -8.52 0.15
N SER A 166 7.40 -8.11 1.08
CA SER A 166 8.13 -9.02 1.94
C SER A 166 7.85 -8.73 3.41
N VAL A 167 8.07 -9.75 4.24
CA VAL A 167 8.24 -9.59 5.68
C VAL A 167 9.48 -10.38 6.12
N PRO A 168 10.20 -9.97 7.17
CA PRO A 168 11.31 -10.74 7.67
C PRO A 168 10.82 -12.07 8.23
N GLU A 169 11.49 -13.16 7.85
CA GLU A 169 11.10 -14.51 8.25
C GLU A 169 11.16 -14.70 9.77
N THR A 170 12.11 -14.02 10.42
CA THR A 170 12.31 -14.05 11.88
C THR A 170 11.10 -13.62 12.70
N ILE A 171 10.22 -12.78 12.14
CA ILE A 171 9.01 -12.26 12.80
C ILE A 171 7.73 -12.68 12.06
N TYR A 172 7.82 -13.56 11.05
CA TYR A 172 6.66 -13.96 10.26
C TYR A 172 5.55 -14.59 11.12
N LEU A 173 5.90 -15.35 12.15
CA LEU A 173 4.92 -15.96 13.05
C LEU A 173 4.06 -14.92 13.77
N ASP A 174 4.65 -13.80 14.19
CA ASP A 174 3.91 -12.68 14.80
C ASP A 174 2.97 -12.00 13.81
N LEU A 175 3.33 -12.00 12.53
CA LEU A 175 2.58 -11.37 11.44
C LEU A 175 1.58 -12.31 10.76
N GLN A 176 1.63 -13.62 11.05
CA GLN A 176 0.93 -14.64 10.29
C GLN A 176 -0.58 -14.39 10.27
N HIS A 177 -1.17 -14.04 11.41
CA HIS A 177 -2.60 -13.74 11.49
C HIS A 177 -3.01 -12.56 10.59
N CYS A 178 -2.22 -11.49 10.58
CA CYS A 178 -2.46 -10.31 9.73
C CYS A 178 -2.35 -10.67 8.24
N VAL A 179 -1.32 -11.44 7.86
CA VAL A 179 -1.13 -11.91 6.49
C VAL A 179 -2.27 -12.81 6.03
N GLU A 180 -2.71 -13.76 6.86
CA GLU A 180 -3.82 -14.67 6.51
C GLU A 180 -5.16 -13.94 6.42
N THR A 181 -5.41 -12.96 7.30
CA THR A 181 -6.60 -12.10 7.22
C THR A 181 -6.58 -11.29 5.92
N TRP A 182 -5.44 -10.67 5.60
CA TRP A 182 -5.26 -9.94 4.35
C TRP A 182 -5.46 -10.82 3.11
N LYS A 183 -4.94 -12.06 3.10
CA LYS A 183 -5.17 -13.01 1.99
C LYS A 183 -6.66 -13.32 1.79
N LYS A 184 -7.39 -13.54 2.89
CA LYS A 184 -8.85 -13.78 2.85
C LYS A 184 -9.61 -12.57 2.30
N ASP A 185 -9.27 -11.37 2.78
CA ASP A 185 -9.88 -10.13 2.31
C ASP A 185 -9.57 -9.87 0.83
N LEU A 186 -8.34 -10.13 0.39
CA LEU A 186 -7.93 -10.03 -1.00
C LEU A 186 -8.72 -11.00 -1.87
N GLN A 187 -8.83 -12.28 -1.49
CA GLN A 187 -9.64 -13.27 -2.21
C GLN A 187 -11.12 -12.87 -2.27
N PHE A 188 -11.68 -12.41 -1.15
CA PHE A 188 -13.06 -11.95 -1.09
C PHE A 188 -13.32 -10.76 -2.01
N ASN A 189 -12.42 -9.77 -2.04
CA ASN A 189 -12.53 -8.62 -2.93
C ASN A 189 -12.29 -9.00 -4.40
N PHE A 190 -11.39 -9.93 -4.67
CA PHE A 190 -11.13 -10.46 -6.02
C PHE A 190 -12.37 -11.14 -6.59
N ASN A 191 -13.13 -11.86 -5.78
CA ASN A 191 -14.36 -12.54 -6.24
C ASN A 191 -15.52 -11.58 -6.55
N LYS A 192 -15.41 -10.29 -6.19
CA LYS A 192 -16.42 -9.25 -6.49
C LYS A 192 -16.20 -8.54 -7.82
N GLN A 193 -15.10 -8.83 -8.51
CA GLN A 193 -14.78 -8.24 -9.80
C GLN A 193 -14.74 -9.32 -10.89
N SER A 194 -14.89 -8.92 -12.15
CA SER A 194 -14.95 -9.81 -13.31
C SER A 194 -13.86 -9.55 -14.37
N VAL A 195 -12.94 -8.62 -14.10
CA VAL A 195 -11.89 -8.18 -15.01
C VAL A 195 -10.67 -9.11 -14.97
N PHE A 196 -10.37 -9.63 -13.79
CA PHE A 196 -9.25 -10.52 -13.53
C PHE A 196 -9.74 -11.91 -13.14
N SER A 197 -9.01 -12.93 -13.58
CA SER A 197 -9.21 -14.34 -13.27
C SER A 197 -7.94 -14.97 -12.72
N GLU A 198 -8.04 -16.21 -12.21
CA GLU A 198 -6.87 -17.01 -11.80
C GLU A 198 -5.96 -16.32 -10.76
N LEU A 199 -6.59 -15.78 -9.70
CA LEU A 199 -5.85 -15.25 -8.56
C LEU A 199 -4.93 -16.32 -7.98
N SER A 200 -3.67 -15.95 -7.81
CA SER A 200 -2.66 -16.82 -7.25
C SER A 200 -1.79 -16.02 -6.30
N ILE A 201 -1.64 -16.56 -5.09
CA ILE A 201 -0.78 -16.03 -4.05
C ILE A 201 0.32 -17.07 -3.86
N SER A 202 1.55 -16.66 -4.13
CA SER A 202 2.75 -17.49 -3.98
C SER A 202 3.66 -16.89 -2.93
N THR A 203 4.48 -17.73 -2.31
CA THR A 203 5.47 -17.30 -1.32
C THR A 203 6.79 -17.99 -1.56
N GLU A 204 7.88 -17.26 -1.32
CA GLU A 204 9.25 -17.75 -1.36
C GLU A 204 10.06 -17.08 -0.25
N ILE A 205 11.16 -17.71 0.16
CA ILE A 205 12.10 -17.12 1.12
C ILE A 205 13.37 -16.77 0.34
N VAL A 206 13.83 -15.54 0.47
CA VAL A 206 15.03 -15.02 -0.20
C VAL A 206 15.93 -14.31 0.80
N SER A 207 17.23 -14.30 0.53
CA SER A 207 18.20 -13.46 1.24
C SER A 207 18.96 -12.66 0.20
N LEU A 208 19.01 -11.34 0.38
CA LEU A 208 19.66 -10.43 -0.56
C LEU A 208 20.74 -9.63 0.16
N PRO A 209 21.86 -9.32 -0.51
CA PRO A 209 22.94 -8.54 0.09
C PRO A 209 22.53 -7.09 0.38
N ALA A 210 21.53 -6.57 -0.34
CA ALA A 210 20.95 -5.26 -0.13
C ALA A 210 19.45 -5.29 -0.44
N VAL A 211 18.68 -4.53 0.32
CA VAL A 211 17.22 -4.39 0.15
C VAL A 211 16.90 -2.91 0.08
N ALA A 212 16.26 -2.49 -1.01
CA ALA A 212 15.76 -1.13 -1.17
C ALA A 212 14.31 -1.05 -0.68
N LEU A 213 13.97 0.05 -0.01
CA LEU A 213 12.68 0.31 0.61
C LEU A 213 11.98 1.54 0.02
#